data_AF-A0A8H4XTF4-F1
#
_entry.id   AF-A0A8H4XTF4-F1
#
_cell.length_a   1.000
_cell.length_b   1.000
_cell.length_c   1.000
_cell.angle_alpha   90.00
_cell.angle_beta   90.00
_cell.angle_gamma   90.00
#
_symmetry.space_group_name_H-M   'P 1'
#
loop_
_entity.id
_entity.type
_entity.pdbx_description
1 polymer ?
#
loop_
_entity_poly.entity_id
_entity_poly.type
_entity_poly.pdbx_seq_one_letter_code
_entity_poly.pdbx_strand_id
1 'polypeptide(L)'
;ALKLEYQRKKVAVDAQLREGLREQLENVQRSLAVLTEGQRQVSKTRDELQGIDKLCAESQETVEDFSQIDKLARVQRNFEAVVMMKKGLENFDADLARAEALLRDDDDDLENQPNLLKAHILISQLRDFQDEALDQIRRANDSSSETTLLDYFQGLDSIVEWFDDHVGTACMNLIPLLQSDNNGMVVRLAIVIAKEEKNDEHVRALQEAQRDHEELANRFKSMNIGPKTVRGYKEKFLQAIEFYAQNQFDASKEDFLGDPDSLEKSLKWFFNDLFTVQQGMQQLMPKKWKIYATYTKTYHRMMHDFLISLVEDPELPPDNLLSILHWTPKYYKKMSKLGWKPTDLTPNVLDDREPELVRQWQSVILNAVDEWMDRIFAADKKALLERSPDALETNADGFFRTKMLGDMWRMLNEQIGAASASDRADVIEGIIDSMFRALKARQTAWQT
;
A
#
# COMPACT_ATOMS: atom_id res chain seq x y z
N ALA A 1 -3.79 -53.51 -30.42
CA ALA A 1 -4.49 -52.49 -29.61
C ALA A 1 -3.82 -51.11 -29.73
N LEU A 2 -2.57 -50.95 -29.25
CA LEU A 2 -1.83 -49.66 -29.23
C LEU A 2 -1.74 -48.92 -30.58
N LYS A 3 -1.53 -49.61 -31.70
CA LYS A 3 -1.42 -48.98 -33.03
C LYS A 3 -2.74 -48.34 -33.51
N LEU A 4 -3.87 -48.94 -33.14
CA LEU A 4 -5.22 -48.44 -33.45
C LEU A 4 -5.59 -47.24 -32.57
N GLU A 5 -5.21 -47.27 -31.28
CA GLU A 5 -5.35 -46.10 -30.41
C GLU A 5 -4.48 -44.94 -30.86
N TYR A 6 -3.24 -45.19 -31.29
CA TYR A 6 -2.36 -44.14 -31.81
C TYR A 6 -2.91 -43.50 -33.09
N GLN A 7 -3.48 -44.31 -34.00
CA GLN A 7 -4.18 -43.79 -35.17
C GLN A 7 -5.42 -42.97 -34.80
N ARG A 8 -6.23 -43.42 -33.84
CA ARG A 8 -7.39 -42.63 -33.38
C ARG A 8 -6.96 -41.29 -32.76
N LYS A 9 -5.95 -41.30 -31.89
CA LYS A 9 -5.42 -40.06 -31.29
C LYS A 9 -4.83 -39.14 -32.35
N LYS A 10 -4.09 -39.68 -33.32
CA LYS A 10 -3.57 -38.89 -34.44
C LYS A 10 -4.69 -38.26 -35.27
N VAL A 11 -5.73 -39.00 -35.63
CA VAL A 11 -6.87 -38.47 -36.39
C VAL A 11 -7.63 -37.41 -35.59
N ALA A 12 -7.80 -37.59 -34.28
CA ALA A 12 -8.42 -36.59 -33.42
C ALA A 12 -7.58 -35.30 -33.32
N VAL A 13 -6.25 -35.43 -33.19
CA VAL A 13 -5.31 -34.30 -33.17
C VAL A 13 -5.28 -33.61 -34.54
N ASP A 14 -5.24 -34.35 -35.65
CA ASP A 14 -5.29 -33.80 -37.00
C ASP A 14 -6.62 -33.08 -37.28
N ALA A 15 -7.73 -33.57 -36.74
CA ALA A 15 -9.03 -32.91 -36.82
C ALA A 15 -9.07 -31.62 -35.99
N GLN A 16 -8.57 -31.64 -34.76
CA GLN A 16 -8.45 -30.44 -33.93
C GLN A 16 -7.51 -29.40 -34.54
N LEU A 17 -6.38 -29.84 -35.12
CA LEU A 17 -5.45 -28.96 -35.82
C LEU A 17 -6.09 -28.34 -37.05
N ARG A 18 -6.87 -29.10 -37.84
CA ARG A 18 -7.58 -28.56 -39.00
C ARG A 18 -8.65 -27.55 -38.60
N GLU A 19 -9.42 -27.85 -37.54
CA GLU A 19 -10.43 -26.94 -37.05
C GLU A 19 -9.80 -25.66 -36.48
N GLY A 20 -8.75 -25.78 -35.66
CA GLY A 20 -8.02 -24.64 -35.13
C GLY A 20 -7.35 -23.80 -36.22
N LEU A 21 -6.78 -24.44 -37.26
CA LEU A 21 -6.19 -23.73 -38.40
C LEU A 21 -7.26 -23.01 -39.23
N ARG A 22 -8.43 -23.61 -39.38
CA ARG A 22 -9.58 -22.99 -40.05
C ARG A 22 -10.09 -21.78 -39.27
N GLU A 23 -10.23 -21.91 -37.95
CA GLU A 23 -10.66 -20.81 -37.08
C GLU A 23 -9.65 -19.64 -37.11
N GLN A 24 -8.35 -19.94 -37.06
CA GLN A 24 -7.30 -18.93 -37.21
C GLN A 24 -7.35 -18.26 -38.59
N LEU A 25 -7.56 -19.02 -39.66
CA LEU A 25 -7.72 -18.46 -41.01
C LEU A 25 -8.95 -17.54 -41.12
N GLU A 26 -10.09 -17.96 -40.56
CA GLU A 26 -11.30 -17.13 -40.52
C GLU A 26 -11.09 -15.85 -39.68
N ASN A 27 -10.34 -15.94 -38.57
CA ASN A 27 -10.00 -14.78 -37.75
C ASN A 27 -9.04 -13.83 -38.48
N VAL A 28 -8.04 -14.36 -39.19
CA VAL A 28 -7.14 -13.55 -40.02
C VAL A 28 -7.91 -12.89 -41.16
N GLN A 29 -8.81 -13.62 -41.82
CA GLN A 29 -9.63 -13.08 -42.91
C GLN A 29 -10.57 -11.97 -42.40
N ARG A 30 -11.19 -12.15 -41.23
CA ARG A 30 -11.99 -11.11 -40.56
C ARG A 30 -11.13 -9.90 -40.19
N SER A 31 -9.96 -10.13 -39.62
CA SER A 31 -9.01 -9.07 -39.25
C SER A 31 -8.54 -8.28 -40.47
N LEU A 32 -8.26 -8.97 -41.59
CA LEU A 32 -7.89 -8.36 -42.85
C LEU A 32 -9.02 -7.51 -43.44
N ALA A 33 -10.27 -8.00 -43.37
CA ALA A 33 -11.44 -7.25 -43.81
C ALA A 33 -11.64 -5.98 -42.96
N VAL A 34 -11.50 -6.08 -41.63
CA VAL A 34 -11.57 -4.93 -40.72
C VAL A 34 -10.44 -3.94 -40.97
N LEU A 35 -9.21 -4.42 -41.21
CA LEU A 35 -8.08 -3.54 -41.54
C LEU A 35 -8.25 -2.84 -42.88
N THR A 36 -8.77 -3.54 -43.88
CA THR A 36 -9.02 -2.97 -45.21
C THR A 36 -10.12 -1.91 -45.14
N GLU A 37 -11.20 -2.18 -44.39
CA GLU A 37 -12.27 -1.20 -44.17
C GLU A 37 -11.78 -0.02 -43.33
N GLY A 38 -10.96 -0.27 -42.30
CA GLY A 38 -10.30 0.77 -41.52
C GLY A 38 -9.41 1.66 -42.38
N GLN A 39 -8.60 1.08 -43.26
CA GLN A 39 -7.76 1.82 -44.21
C GLN A 39 -8.61 2.64 -45.19
N ARG A 40 -9.71 2.06 -45.70
CA ARG A 40 -10.65 2.77 -46.58
C ARG A 40 -11.27 3.96 -45.87
N GLN A 41 -11.71 3.77 -44.61
CA GLN A 41 -12.30 4.83 -43.80
C GLN A 41 -11.29 5.93 -43.48
N VAL A 42 -10.05 5.57 -43.12
CA VAL A 42 -8.97 6.55 -42.89
C VAL A 42 -8.63 7.34 -44.16
N SER A 43 -8.55 6.66 -45.31
CA SER A 43 -8.34 7.35 -46.60
C SER A 43 -9.48 8.30 -46.89
N LYS A 44 -10.73 7.87 -46.68
CA LYS A 44 -11.90 8.72 -46.87
C LYS A 44 -11.89 9.94 -45.95
N THR A 45 -11.61 9.76 -44.65
CA THR A 45 -11.48 10.86 -43.69
C THR A 45 -10.36 11.82 -44.08
N ARG A 46 -9.22 11.31 -44.55
CA ARG A 46 -8.12 12.14 -45.06
C ARG A 46 -8.56 12.97 -46.27
N ASP A 47 -9.24 12.35 -47.22
CA ASP A 47 -9.69 13.02 -48.44
C ASP A 47 -10.79 14.05 -48.12
N GLU A 48 -11.69 13.75 -47.17
CA GLU A 48 -12.68 14.70 -46.63
C GLU A 48 -11.99 15.87 -45.90
N LEU A 49 -10.96 15.62 -45.08
CA LEU A 49 -10.17 16.67 -44.40
C LEU A 49 -9.40 17.53 -45.39
N GLN A 50 -8.81 16.96 -46.43
CA GLN A 50 -8.21 17.73 -47.52
C GLN A 50 -9.24 18.57 -48.27
N GLY A 51 -10.45 18.03 -48.47
CA GLY A 51 -11.57 18.78 -49.03
C GLY A 51 -11.95 19.98 -48.16
N ILE A 52 -12.05 19.79 -46.84
CA ILE A 52 -12.32 20.87 -45.88
C ILE A 52 -11.21 21.92 -45.89
N ASP A 53 -9.94 21.50 -45.87
CA ASP A 53 -8.79 22.40 -45.88
C ASP A 53 -8.76 23.24 -47.17
N LYS A 54 -9.01 22.59 -48.31
CA LYS A 54 -9.13 23.26 -49.61
C LYS A 54 -10.30 24.24 -49.64
N LEU A 55 -11.49 23.85 -49.15
CA LEU A 55 -12.64 24.75 -49.05
C LEU A 55 -12.39 25.92 -48.10
N CYS A 56 -11.65 25.71 -47.01
CA CYS A 56 -11.21 26.78 -46.10
C CYS A 56 -10.26 27.75 -46.81
N ALA A 57 -9.28 27.25 -47.56
CA ALA A 57 -8.35 28.09 -48.33
C ALA A 57 -9.07 28.87 -49.44
N GLU A 58 -9.99 28.23 -50.17
CA GLU A 58 -10.80 28.89 -51.20
C GLU A 58 -11.77 29.92 -50.59
N SER A 59 -12.35 29.64 -49.41
CA SER A 59 -13.21 30.58 -48.68
C SER A 59 -12.44 31.80 -48.14
N GLN A 60 -11.16 31.63 -47.78
CA GLN A 60 -10.28 32.74 -47.38
C GLN A 60 -10.02 33.72 -48.54
N GLU A 61 -9.98 33.25 -49.78
CA GLU A 61 -9.88 34.11 -50.98
C GLU A 61 -11.23 34.71 -51.40
N THR A 62 -12.34 34.01 -51.14
CA THR A 62 -13.69 34.40 -51.62
C THR A 62 -14.40 35.41 -50.72
N VAL A 63 -14.10 35.41 -49.42
CA VAL A 63 -14.68 36.38 -48.46
C VAL A 63 -13.78 37.61 -48.40
N GLU A 64 -14.21 38.72 -49.02
CA GLU A 64 -13.59 40.03 -48.81
C GLU A 64 -13.48 40.32 -47.30
N ASP A 65 -12.30 40.74 -46.86
CA ASP A 65 -11.98 41.03 -45.46
C ASP A 65 -11.98 39.85 -44.47
N PHE A 66 -11.93 38.58 -44.90
CA PHE A 66 -11.76 37.43 -43.99
C PHE A 66 -10.53 37.57 -43.08
N SER A 67 -9.42 38.09 -43.62
CA SER A 67 -8.22 38.38 -42.84
C SER A 67 -8.44 39.45 -41.76
N GLN A 68 -9.36 40.39 -41.97
CA GLN A 68 -9.75 41.37 -40.96
C GLN A 68 -10.69 40.75 -39.92
N ILE A 69 -11.60 39.86 -40.32
CA ILE A 69 -12.48 39.11 -39.41
C ILE A 69 -11.67 38.15 -38.53
N ASP A 70 -10.68 37.43 -39.06
CA ASP A 70 -9.80 36.57 -38.26
C ASP A 70 -8.96 37.41 -37.27
N LYS A 71 -8.45 38.56 -37.72
CA LYS A 71 -7.77 39.52 -36.82
C LYS A 71 -8.72 40.02 -35.73
N LEU A 72 -9.96 40.39 -36.07
CA LEU A 72 -10.97 40.84 -35.11
C LEU A 72 -11.29 39.73 -34.11
N ALA A 73 -11.47 38.48 -34.57
CA ALA A 73 -11.74 37.33 -33.71
C ALA A 73 -10.56 37.04 -32.77
N ARG A 74 -9.32 37.15 -33.25
CA ARG A 74 -8.11 37.04 -32.42
C ARG A 74 -8.02 38.16 -31.39
N VAL A 75 -8.28 39.41 -31.80
CA VAL A 75 -8.28 40.55 -30.90
C VAL A 75 -9.37 40.39 -29.84
N GLN A 76 -10.57 39.94 -30.20
CA GLN A 76 -11.66 39.69 -29.26
C GLN A 76 -11.29 38.59 -28.26
N ARG A 77 -10.73 37.46 -28.71
CA ARG A 77 -10.27 36.39 -27.81
C ARG A 77 -9.19 36.88 -26.85
N ASN A 78 -8.21 37.64 -27.36
CA ASN A 78 -7.16 38.22 -26.53
C ASN A 78 -7.75 39.21 -25.52
N PHE A 79 -8.72 40.02 -25.93
CA PHE A 79 -9.39 40.97 -25.05
C PHE A 79 -10.21 40.25 -23.96
N GLU A 80 -10.94 39.20 -24.32
CA GLU A 80 -11.66 38.35 -23.36
C GLU A 80 -10.69 37.71 -22.36
N ALA A 81 -9.55 37.19 -22.80
CA ALA A 81 -8.51 36.64 -21.93
C ALA A 81 -7.93 37.70 -20.98
N VAL A 82 -7.64 38.90 -21.47
CA VAL A 82 -7.15 40.02 -20.64
C VAL A 82 -8.19 40.48 -19.63
N VAL A 83 -9.47 40.55 -20.03
CA VAL A 83 -10.57 40.89 -19.11
C VAL A 83 -10.75 39.82 -18.04
N MET A 84 -10.64 38.53 -18.39
CA MET A 84 -10.67 37.45 -17.41
C MET A 84 -9.48 37.54 -16.46
N MET A 85 -8.26 37.75 -16.97
CA MET A 85 -7.05 37.89 -16.16
C MET A 85 -7.16 39.06 -15.18
N LYS A 86 -7.61 40.22 -15.68
CA LYS A 86 -7.84 41.40 -14.83
C LYS A 86 -8.86 41.13 -13.74
N LYS A 87 -10.02 40.55 -14.07
CA LYS A 87 -11.04 40.21 -13.08
C LYS A 87 -10.54 39.17 -12.07
N GLY A 88 -9.73 38.23 -12.52
CA GLY A 88 -9.08 37.25 -11.65
C GLY A 88 -8.16 37.94 -10.63
N LEU A 89 -7.29 38.84 -11.08
CA LEU A 89 -6.43 39.63 -10.19
C LEU A 89 -7.23 40.53 -9.23
N GLU A 90 -8.26 41.22 -9.71
CA GLU A 90 -9.08 42.10 -8.87
C GLU A 90 -9.86 41.35 -7.78
N ASN A 91 -10.30 40.11 -8.07
CA ASN A 91 -11.06 39.30 -7.12
C ASN A 91 -10.19 38.35 -6.30
N PHE A 92 -8.91 38.18 -6.64
CA PHE A 92 -8.03 37.18 -6.04
C PHE A 92 -7.96 37.32 -4.51
N ASP A 93 -7.68 38.51 -4.01
CA ASP A 93 -7.60 38.77 -2.56
C ASP A 93 -8.93 38.48 -1.84
N ALA A 94 -10.06 38.80 -2.48
CA ALA A 94 -11.39 38.57 -1.91
C ALA A 94 -11.77 37.08 -1.90
N ASP A 95 -11.41 36.33 -2.95
CA ASP A 95 -11.63 34.89 -3.03
C ASP A 95 -10.66 34.12 -2.12
N LEU A 96 -9.43 34.63 -1.94
CA LEU A 96 -8.44 34.13 -0.98
C LEU A 96 -8.97 34.29 0.46
N ALA A 97 -9.42 35.48 0.84
CA ALA A 97 -10.02 35.73 2.15
C ALA A 97 -11.29 34.88 2.39
N ARG A 98 -12.06 34.58 1.33
CA ARG A 98 -13.22 33.67 1.43
C ARG A 98 -12.77 32.24 1.67
N ALA A 99 -11.74 31.76 0.99
CA ALA A 99 -11.18 30.43 1.24
C ALA A 99 -10.64 30.31 2.68
N GLU A 100 -9.93 31.34 3.15
CA GLU A 100 -9.43 31.44 4.53
C GLU A 100 -10.56 31.37 5.56
N ALA A 101 -11.64 32.12 5.35
CA ALA A 101 -12.80 32.09 6.25
C ALA A 101 -13.47 30.71 6.30
N LEU A 102 -13.59 30.02 5.17
CA LEU A 102 -14.17 28.67 5.11
C LEU A 102 -13.31 27.64 5.83
N LEU A 103 -11.97 27.73 5.75
CA LEU A 103 -11.06 26.87 6.50
C LEU A 103 -11.11 27.18 8.00
N ARG A 104 -11.17 28.46 8.37
CA ARG A 104 -11.32 28.87 9.77
C ARG A 104 -12.61 28.33 10.40
N ASP A 105 -13.73 28.36 9.66
CA ASP A 105 -14.99 27.79 10.12
C ASP A 105 -14.91 26.26 10.28
N ASP A 106 -14.11 25.59 9.45
CA ASP A 106 -13.90 24.14 9.54
C ASP A 106 -12.91 23.74 10.67
N ASP A 107 -11.99 24.64 11.08
CA ASP A 107 -11.13 24.45 12.25
C ASP A 107 -11.94 24.38 13.56
N ASP A 108 -13.07 25.08 13.64
CA ASP A 108 -13.98 25.03 14.79
C ASP A 108 -14.74 23.67 14.89
N ASP A 109 -14.86 22.94 13.77
CA ASP A 109 -15.48 21.61 13.69
C ASP A 109 -14.65 20.66 12.80
N LEU A 110 -13.47 20.30 13.32
CA LEU A 110 -12.50 19.41 12.67
C LEU A 110 -13.06 18.02 12.35
N GLU A 111 -14.11 17.55 13.04
CA GLU A 111 -14.70 16.24 12.80
C GLU A 111 -15.62 16.24 11.58
N ASN A 112 -16.42 17.29 11.37
CA ASN A 112 -17.36 17.32 10.25
C ASN A 112 -16.80 18.04 9.02
N GLN A 113 -16.05 19.12 9.18
CA GLN A 113 -15.52 19.96 8.09
C GLN A 113 -16.53 20.18 6.95
N PRO A 114 -17.67 20.86 7.23
CA PRO A 114 -18.74 21.01 6.25
C PRO A 114 -18.32 21.81 5.00
N ASN A 115 -17.31 22.68 5.10
CA ASN A 115 -16.89 23.55 4.02
C ASN A 115 -15.73 22.99 3.18
N LEU A 116 -15.15 21.84 3.54
CA LEU A 116 -14.01 21.22 2.87
C LEU A 116 -14.15 21.17 1.34
N LEU A 117 -15.33 20.80 0.82
CA LEU A 117 -15.58 20.77 -0.63
C LEU A 117 -15.61 22.16 -1.26
N LYS A 118 -16.19 23.15 -0.57
CA LYS A 118 -16.25 24.53 -1.07
C LYS A 118 -14.85 25.15 -1.06
N ALA A 119 -14.10 24.94 0.02
CA ALA A 119 -12.71 25.35 0.15
C ALA A 119 -11.86 24.71 -0.97
N HIS A 120 -12.00 23.40 -1.20
CA HIS A 120 -11.31 22.69 -2.28
C HIS A 120 -11.57 23.30 -3.67
N ILE A 121 -12.82 23.62 -3.99
CA ILE A 121 -13.18 24.24 -5.28
C ILE A 121 -12.55 25.62 -5.43
N LEU A 122 -12.66 26.48 -4.40
CA LEU A 122 -12.12 27.84 -4.44
C LEU A 122 -10.59 27.82 -4.54
N ILE A 123 -9.92 27.03 -3.69
CA ILE A 123 -8.46 26.88 -3.71
C ILE A 123 -8.00 26.31 -5.06
N SER A 124 -8.73 25.34 -5.61
CA SER A 124 -8.40 24.80 -6.93
C SER A 124 -8.51 25.86 -8.03
N GLN A 125 -9.53 26.71 -8.00
CA GLN A 125 -9.70 27.81 -8.95
C GLN A 125 -8.58 28.86 -8.82
N LEU A 126 -8.20 29.21 -7.59
CA LEU A 126 -7.10 30.15 -7.32
C LEU A 126 -5.76 29.61 -7.81
N ARG A 127 -5.50 28.31 -7.60
CA ARG A 127 -4.30 27.64 -8.12
C ARG A 127 -4.28 27.54 -9.64
N ASP A 128 -5.41 27.18 -10.26
CA ASP A 128 -5.51 27.12 -11.72
C ASP A 128 -5.31 28.51 -12.35
N PHE A 129 -5.78 29.56 -11.68
CA PHE A 129 -5.55 30.95 -12.07
C PHE A 129 -4.07 31.36 -11.94
N GLN A 130 -3.42 31.03 -10.81
CA GLN A 130 -1.99 31.26 -10.61
C GLN A 130 -1.15 30.56 -11.69
N ASP A 131 -1.42 29.28 -11.97
CA ASP A 131 -0.75 28.49 -13.01
C ASP A 131 -0.93 29.12 -14.40
N GLU A 132 -2.12 29.64 -14.71
CA GLU A 132 -2.39 30.33 -15.97
C GLU A 132 -1.64 31.66 -16.08
N ALA A 133 -1.69 32.49 -15.02
CA ALA A 133 -1.02 33.79 -15.00
C ALA A 133 0.50 33.64 -15.15
N LEU A 134 1.11 32.68 -14.44
CA LEU A 134 2.54 32.40 -14.53
C LEU A 134 2.94 31.86 -15.93
N ASP A 135 2.15 30.96 -16.52
CA ASP A 135 2.43 30.46 -17.88
C ASP A 135 2.35 31.57 -18.93
N GLN A 136 1.38 32.49 -18.82
CA GLN A 136 1.27 33.63 -19.74
C GLN A 136 2.49 34.54 -19.66
N ILE A 137 2.97 34.87 -18.46
CA ILE A 137 4.18 35.70 -18.30
C ILE A 137 5.44 34.98 -18.80
N ARG A 138 5.59 33.68 -18.49
CA ARG A 138 6.71 32.88 -19.00
C ARG A 138 6.77 32.84 -20.51
N ARG A 139 5.62 32.75 -21.19
CA ARG A 139 5.53 32.86 -22.65
C ARG A 139 5.91 34.25 -23.17
N ALA A 140 5.63 35.29 -22.41
CA ALA A 140 6.01 36.66 -22.75
C ALA A 140 7.50 36.97 -22.51
N ASN A 141 8.24 36.07 -21.83
CA ASN A 141 9.65 36.24 -21.44
C ASN A 141 9.91 37.52 -20.61
N ASP A 142 8.97 37.93 -19.77
CA ASP A 142 9.13 39.08 -18.87
C ASP A 142 9.44 38.63 -17.43
N SER A 143 10.72 38.55 -17.11
CA SER A 143 11.21 38.10 -15.78
C SER A 143 10.89 39.08 -14.64
N SER A 144 10.68 40.36 -14.95
CA SER A 144 10.39 41.38 -13.92
C SER A 144 8.96 41.27 -13.41
N SER A 145 8.01 41.03 -14.32
CA SER A 145 6.61 40.81 -13.99
C SER A 145 6.35 39.44 -13.36
N GLU A 146 7.18 38.42 -13.67
CA GLU A 146 7.08 37.08 -13.04
C GLU A 146 7.33 37.15 -11.53
N THR A 147 8.39 37.86 -11.11
CA THR A 147 8.70 38.04 -9.68
C THR A 147 7.55 38.74 -8.95
N THR A 148 6.98 39.79 -9.56
CA THR A 148 5.87 40.55 -8.96
C THR A 148 4.61 39.70 -8.79
N LEU A 149 4.31 38.80 -9.75
CA LEU A 149 3.19 37.87 -9.61
C LEU A 149 3.43 36.81 -8.53
N LEU A 150 4.65 36.30 -8.41
CA LEU A 150 4.98 35.34 -7.35
C LEU A 150 4.78 35.96 -5.96
N ASP A 151 5.23 37.21 -5.78
CA ASP A 151 5.02 37.95 -4.53
C ASP A 151 3.52 38.19 -4.26
N TYR A 152 2.73 38.49 -5.30
CA TYR A 152 1.28 38.66 -5.17
C TYR A 152 0.56 37.38 -4.75
N PHE A 153 1.00 36.22 -5.27
CA PHE A 153 0.38 34.93 -4.99
C PHE A 153 0.89 34.23 -3.73
N GLN A 154 1.86 34.81 -3.01
CA GLN A 154 2.47 34.19 -1.82
C GLN A 154 1.45 33.78 -0.74
N GLY A 155 0.36 34.54 -0.59
CA GLY A 155 -0.72 34.22 0.37
C GLY A 155 -1.53 32.96 0.03
N LEU A 156 -1.44 32.46 -1.20
CA LEU A 156 -2.11 31.22 -1.60
C LEU A 156 -1.40 29.99 -1.04
N ASP A 157 -0.08 30.00 -0.99
CA ASP A 157 0.71 28.85 -0.54
C ASP A 157 0.37 28.48 0.91
N SER A 158 0.23 29.47 1.79
CA SER A 158 -0.15 29.25 3.19
C SER A 158 -1.57 28.68 3.34
N ILE A 159 -2.52 29.11 2.52
CA ILE A 159 -3.89 28.59 2.53
C ILE A 159 -3.94 27.18 1.94
N VAL A 160 -3.11 26.88 0.93
CA VAL A 160 -2.96 25.54 0.38
C VAL A 160 -2.38 24.60 1.43
N GLU A 161 -1.34 25.00 2.16
CA GLU A 161 -0.78 24.22 3.27
C GLU A 161 -1.84 23.95 4.35
N TRP A 162 -2.61 24.97 4.74
CA TRP A 162 -3.68 24.81 5.73
C TRP A 162 -4.80 23.86 5.27
N PHE A 163 -5.17 23.90 3.99
CA PHE A 163 -6.09 22.92 3.41
C PHE A 163 -5.49 21.51 3.33
N ASP A 164 -4.20 21.39 3.01
CA ASP A 164 -3.48 20.12 3.00
C ASP A 164 -3.45 19.48 4.39
N ASP A 165 -3.30 20.29 5.45
CA ASP A 165 -3.37 19.82 6.85
C ASP A 165 -4.77 19.29 7.22
N HIS A 166 -5.84 19.95 6.76
CA HIS A 166 -7.21 19.47 6.93
C HIS A 166 -7.41 18.11 6.25
N VAL A 167 -7.00 17.99 4.98
CA VAL A 167 -7.08 16.75 4.20
C VAL A 167 -6.22 15.65 4.82
N GLY A 168 -5.01 15.98 5.28
CA GLY A 168 -4.10 15.04 5.94
C GLY A 168 -4.68 14.51 7.25
N THR A 169 -5.16 15.40 8.12
CA THR A 169 -5.85 15.04 9.37
C THR A 169 -7.07 14.17 9.09
N ALA A 170 -7.86 14.52 8.07
CA ALA A 170 -9.02 13.75 7.63
C ALA A 170 -8.64 12.33 7.18
N CYS A 171 -7.54 12.18 6.45
CA CYS A 171 -7.02 10.88 6.01
C CYS A 171 -6.56 10.02 7.20
N MET A 172 -5.87 10.60 8.18
CA MET A 172 -5.39 9.88 9.37
C MET A 172 -6.54 9.40 10.27
N ASN A 173 -7.67 10.12 10.29
CA ASN A 173 -8.82 9.83 11.15
C ASN A 173 -9.94 9.04 10.43
N LEU A 174 -9.69 8.47 9.26
CA LEU A 174 -10.70 7.75 8.46
C LEU A 174 -11.41 6.61 9.21
N ILE A 175 -10.67 5.80 9.96
CA ILE A 175 -11.23 4.68 10.71
C ILE A 175 -12.11 5.17 11.87
N PRO A 176 -11.63 6.06 12.77
CA PRO A 176 -12.48 6.68 13.80
C PRO A 176 -13.74 7.34 13.23
N LEU A 177 -13.63 8.10 12.15
CA LEU A 177 -14.78 8.79 11.53
C LEU A 177 -15.85 7.81 11.05
N LEU A 178 -15.43 6.66 10.53
CA LEU A 178 -16.34 5.61 10.10
C LEU A 178 -16.99 4.89 11.30
N GLN A 179 -16.26 4.72 12.41
CA GLN A 179 -16.78 4.14 13.64
C GLN A 179 -17.79 5.05 14.35
N SER A 180 -17.62 6.37 14.22
CA SER A 180 -18.54 7.40 14.73
C SER A 180 -19.74 7.66 13.80
N ASP A 181 -19.97 6.83 12.77
CA ASP A 181 -21.02 6.98 11.76
C ASP A 181 -20.97 8.31 10.97
N ASN A 182 -19.82 9.00 10.94
CA ASN A 182 -19.65 10.25 10.17
C ASN A 182 -19.33 9.96 8.70
N ASN A 183 -20.28 9.33 8.02
CA ASN A 183 -20.16 8.97 6.60
C ASN A 183 -20.07 10.20 5.68
N GLY A 184 -20.62 11.34 6.12
CA GLY A 184 -20.63 12.58 5.35
C GLY A 184 -19.23 13.12 5.11
N MET A 185 -18.39 13.14 6.14
CA MET A 185 -17.00 13.58 6.02
C MET A 185 -16.20 12.63 5.10
N VAL A 186 -16.30 11.31 5.31
CA VAL A 186 -15.61 10.30 4.49
C VAL A 186 -15.94 10.47 3.00
N VAL A 187 -17.21 10.73 2.67
CA VAL A 187 -17.63 10.99 1.29
C VAL A 187 -17.06 12.30 0.76
N ARG A 188 -17.06 13.39 1.54
CA ARG A 188 -16.45 14.67 1.14
C ARG A 188 -14.96 14.49 0.82
N LEU A 189 -14.21 13.84 1.69
CA LEU A 189 -12.80 13.54 1.48
C LEU A 189 -12.58 12.68 0.23
N ALA A 190 -13.38 11.63 0.05
CA ALA A 190 -13.30 10.77 -1.13
C ALA A 190 -13.58 11.53 -2.43
N ILE A 191 -14.52 12.49 -2.42
CA ILE A 191 -14.82 13.35 -3.57
C ILE A 191 -13.64 14.27 -3.90
N VAL A 192 -13.04 14.92 -2.89
CA VAL A 192 -11.84 15.76 -3.07
C VAL A 192 -10.75 14.96 -3.76
N ILE A 193 -10.35 13.82 -3.18
CA ILE A 193 -9.25 13.00 -3.70
C ILE A 193 -9.59 12.44 -5.10
N ALA A 194 -10.84 12.02 -5.35
CA ALA A 194 -11.24 11.51 -6.66
C ALA A 194 -11.24 12.60 -7.74
N LYS A 195 -11.60 13.83 -7.37
CA LYS A 195 -11.55 14.99 -8.27
C LYS A 195 -10.10 15.36 -8.59
N GLU A 196 -9.23 15.38 -7.60
CA GLU A 196 -7.80 15.65 -7.77
C GLU A 196 -7.11 14.54 -8.59
N GLU A 197 -7.39 13.26 -8.33
CA GLU A 197 -6.87 12.14 -9.13
C GLU A 197 -7.25 12.30 -10.62
N LYS A 198 -8.51 12.65 -10.91
CA LYS A 198 -8.97 12.87 -12.28
C LYS A 198 -8.27 14.08 -12.93
N ASN A 199 -8.05 15.15 -12.17
CA ASN A 199 -7.31 16.32 -12.64
C ASN A 199 -5.86 15.92 -12.96
N ASP A 200 -5.19 15.19 -12.06
CA ASP A 200 -3.80 14.72 -12.22
C ASP A 200 -3.64 13.74 -13.40
N GLU A 201 -4.61 12.85 -13.64
CA GLU A 201 -4.66 12.01 -14.84
C GLU A 201 -4.75 12.86 -16.12
N HIS A 202 -5.57 13.91 -16.11
CA HIS A 202 -5.71 14.82 -17.24
C HIS A 202 -4.43 15.61 -17.52
N VAL A 203 -3.78 16.15 -16.48
CA VAL A 203 -2.51 16.88 -16.61
C VAL A 203 -1.41 15.96 -17.16
N ARG A 204 -1.27 14.75 -16.62
CA ARG A 204 -0.27 13.79 -17.11
C ARG A 204 -0.49 13.43 -18.58
N ALA A 205 -1.73 13.16 -18.98
CA ALA A 205 -2.07 12.87 -20.37
C ALA A 205 -1.75 14.05 -21.31
N LEU A 206 -2.00 15.29 -20.86
CA LEU A 206 -1.62 16.48 -21.62
C LEU A 206 -0.11 16.63 -21.74
N GLN A 207 0.64 16.41 -20.66
CA GLN A 207 2.11 16.49 -20.67
C GLN A 207 2.73 15.40 -21.56
N GLU A 208 2.21 14.18 -21.53
CA GLU A 208 2.66 13.07 -22.39
C GLU A 208 2.36 13.36 -23.87
N ALA A 209 1.14 13.82 -24.19
CA ALA A 209 0.79 14.23 -25.55
C ALA A 209 1.65 15.40 -26.07
N GLN A 210 2.06 16.32 -25.19
CA GLN A 210 2.97 17.39 -25.55
C GLN A 210 4.39 16.90 -25.86
N ARG A 211 4.89 15.90 -25.12
CA ARG A 211 6.20 15.30 -25.37
C ARG A 211 6.23 14.49 -26.66
N ASP A 212 5.16 13.75 -26.95
CA ASP A 212 5.11 12.86 -28.10
C ASP A 212 4.76 13.59 -29.41
N HIS A 213 4.06 14.72 -29.32
CA HIS A 213 3.61 15.48 -30.50
C HIS A 213 3.70 17.01 -30.31
N GLU A 214 4.92 17.55 -30.35
CA GLU A 214 5.18 19.01 -30.26
C GLU A 214 4.39 19.86 -31.27
N GLU A 215 4.21 19.37 -32.51
CA GLU A 215 3.48 20.09 -33.58
C GLU A 215 1.95 20.12 -33.40
N LEU A 216 1.37 19.09 -32.76
CA LEU A 216 -0.06 19.07 -32.40
C LEU A 216 -0.30 19.89 -31.14
N ALA A 217 0.62 19.81 -30.18
CA ALA A 217 0.55 20.56 -28.92
C ALA A 217 0.42 22.07 -29.15
N ASN A 218 1.18 22.64 -30.10
CA ASN A 218 1.13 24.07 -30.39
C ASN A 218 -0.23 24.53 -30.97
N ARG A 219 -1.03 23.64 -31.55
CA ARG A 219 -2.38 23.95 -32.06
C ARG A 219 -3.48 23.84 -31.00
N PHE A 220 -3.29 23.02 -29.96
CA PHE A 220 -4.24 22.89 -28.84
C PHE A 220 -3.95 23.81 -27.65
N LYS A 221 -2.77 24.43 -27.60
CA LYS A 221 -2.30 25.31 -26.49
C LYS A 221 -3.09 26.61 -26.29
N SER A 222 -3.98 26.99 -27.20
CA SER A 222 -4.71 28.27 -27.14
C SER A 222 -6.07 28.21 -26.44
N MET A 223 -6.51 27.04 -25.96
CA MET A 223 -7.93 26.84 -25.64
C MET A 223 -8.27 26.29 -24.25
N ASN A 224 -7.31 25.84 -23.43
CA ASN A 224 -7.63 25.22 -22.15
C ASN A 224 -7.02 25.95 -20.96
N ILE A 225 -7.88 26.69 -20.25
CA ILE A 225 -7.71 27.05 -18.84
C ILE A 225 -7.96 25.77 -18.05
N GLY A 226 -6.93 25.22 -17.42
CA GLY A 226 -7.02 23.99 -16.63
C GLY A 226 -5.76 23.74 -15.82
N PRO A 227 -5.79 22.81 -14.86
CA PRO A 227 -4.65 22.53 -14.00
C PRO A 227 -3.43 22.15 -14.83
N LYS A 228 -2.26 22.74 -14.51
CA LYS A 228 -1.00 22.51 -15.24
C LYS A 228 0.00 21.69 -14.43
N THR A 229 -0.26 21.54 -13.14
CA THR A 229 0.60 20.87 -12.18
C THR A 229 -0.09 19.62 -11.61
N VAL A 230 0.68 18.55 -11.41
CA VAL A 230 0.23 17.33 -10.74
C VAL A 230 0.33 17.56 -9.24
N ARG A 231 -0.77 17.32 -8.51
CA ARG A 231 -0.88 17.68 -7.08
C ARG A 231 -0.66 16.48 -6.16
N GLY A 232 -0.98 15.26 -6.60
CA GLY A 232 -0.57 14.02 -5.94
C GLY A 232 -1.36 13.66 -4.66
N TYR A 233 -2.58 14.17 -4.50
CA TYR A 233 -3.41 13.88 -3.32
C TYR A 233 -3.72 12.39 -3.16
N LYS A 234 -3.77 11.64 -4.28
CA LYS A 234 -4.05 10.20 -4.22
C LYS A 234 -2.88 9.44 -3.59
N GLU A 235 -1.66 9.79 -3.94
CA GLU A 235 -0.44 9.22 -3.39
C GLU A 235 -0.30 9.59 -1.91
N LYS A 236 -0.52 10.88 -1.56
CA LYS A 236 -0.55 11.35 -0.16
C LYS A 236 -1.59 10.60 0.68
N PHE A 237 -2.78 10.34 0.13
CA PHE A 237 -3.82 9.55 0.80
C PHE A 237 -3.37 8.11 1.10
N LEU A 238 -2.72 7.44 0.14
CA LEU A 238 -2.20 6.09 0.37
C LEU A 238 -1.08 6.09 1.42
N GLN A 239 -0.21 7.11 1.40
CA GLN A 239 0.82 7.29 2.42
C GLN A 239 0.21 7.54 3.80
N ALA A 240 -0.85 8.35 3.92
CA ALA A 240 -1.53 8.58 5.19
C ALA A 240 -2.09 7.28 5.80
N ILE A 241 -2.64 6.39 4.96
CA ILE A 241 -3.09 5.06 5.42
C ILE A 241 -1.91 4.24 5.97
N GLU A 242 -0.75 4.29 5.30
CA GLU A 242 0.47 3.63 5.76
C GLU A 242 0.97 4.24 7.08
N PHE A 243 1.02 5.57 7.20
CA PHE A 243 1.44 6.25 8.43
C PHE A 243 0.53 5.94 9.62
N TYR A 244 -0.79 5.93 9.42
CA TYR A 244 -1.73 5.53 10.46
C TYR A 244 -1.45 4.09 10.93
N ALA A 245 -1.31 3.15 9.99
CA ALA A 245 -1.04 1.76 10.32
C ALA A 245 0.32 1.60 11.02
N GLN A 246 1.34 2.34 10.59
CA GLN A 246 2.68 2.30 11.18
C GLN A 246 2.65 2.69 12.65
N ASN A 247 1.96 3.79 13.00
CA ASN A 247 1.81 4.21 14.39
C ASN A 247 1.15 3.13 15.26
N GLN A 248 0.16 2.41 14.72
CA GLN A 248 -0.51 1.31 15.42
C GLN A 248 0.40 0.07 15.55
N PHE A 249 1.22 -0.23 14.53
CA PHE A 249 2.23 -1.29 14.61
C PHE A 249 3.31 -0.98 15.63
N ASP A 250 3.80 0.26 15.68
CA ASP A 250 4.82 0.68 16.64
C ASP A 250 4.31 0.58 18.08
N ALA A 251 3.08 1.03 18.34
CA ALA A 251 2.42 0.82 19.63
C ALA A 251 2.25 -0.67 19.97
N SER A 252 1.86 -1.48 18.97
CA SER A 252 1.73 -2.94 19.13
C SER A 252 3.07 -3.64 19.39
N LYS A 253 4.17 -3.09 18.85
CA LYS A 253 5.53 -3.58 19.06
C LYS A 253 5.95 -3.38 20.50
N GLU A 254 5.72 -2.19 21.05
CA GLU A 254 6.08 -1.85 22.43
C GLU A 254 5.34 -2.76 23.43
N ASP A 255 4.03 -2.95 23.24
CA ASP A 255 3.23 -3.87 24.05
C ASP A 255 3.75 -5.32 23.96
N PHE A 256 4.08 -5.78 22.75
CA PHE A 256 4.53 -7.15 22.51
C PHE A 256 5.92 -7.45 23.08
N LEU A 257 6.84 -6.48 23.04
CA LEU A 257 8.17 -6.65 23.66
C LEU A 257 8.07 -6.70 25.19
N GLY A 258 7.07 -6.07 25.79
CA GLY A 258 6.80 -6.14 27.24
C GLY A 258 6.12 -7.43 27.69
N ASP A 259 5.20 -7.97 26.88
CA ASP A 259 4.44 -9.19 27.16
C ASP A 259 4.24 -10.04 25.88
N PRO A 260 4.92 -11.20 25.75
CA PRO A 260 4.83 -12.05 24.55
C PRO A 260 3.41 -12.56 24.25
N ASP A 261 2.61 -12.80 25.29
CA ASP A 261 1.23 -13.28 25.16
C ASP A 261 0.27 -12.19 24.65
N SER A 262 0.72 -10.92 24.69
CA SER A 262 -0.10 -9.77 24.28
C SER A 262 -0.26 -9.64 22.76
N LEU A 263 0.53 -10.34 21.94
CA LEU A 263 0.55 -10.20 20.47
C LEU A 263 -0.85 -10.32 19.84
N GLU A 264 -1.63 -11.30 20.27
CA GLU A 264 -2.98 -11.47 19.74
C GLU A 264 -3.93 -10.34 20.16
N LYS A 265 -3.72 -9.75 21.34
CA LYS A 265 -4.52 -8.65 21.86
C LYS A 265 -4.12 -7.32 21.24
N SER A 266 -2.82 -7.06 21.08
CA SER A 266 -2.29 -5.84 20.47
C SER A 266 -2.70 -5.76 19.01
N LEU A 267 -2.60 -6.84 18.23
CA LEU A 267 -2.97 -6.86 16.81
C LEU A 267 -4.49 -6.97 16.54
N LYS A 268 -5.37 -6.74 17.54
CA LYS A 268 -6.83 -6.74 17.31
C LYS A 268 -7.29 -5.59 16.43
N TRP A 269 -6.68 -4.41 16.57
CA TRP A 269 -7.04 -3.22 15.79
C TRP A 269 -6.96 -3.53 14.29
N PHE A 270 -5.95 -4.28 13.84
CA PHE A 270 -5.73 -4.64 12.45
C PHE A 270 -6.98 -5.28 11.80
N PHE A 271 -7.56 -6.28 12.46
CA PHE A 271 -8.73 -6.98 11.93
C PHE A 271 -10.00 -6.15 12.07
N ASN A 272 -10.11 -5.34 13.13
CA ASN A 272 -11.24 -4.44 13.33
C ASN A 272 -11.28 -3.36 12.25
N ASP A 273 -10.12 -2.80 11.89
CA ASP A 273 -9.99 -1.77 10.87
C ASP A 273 -10.33 -2.34 9.49
N LEU A 274 -9.78 -3.51 9.14
CA LEU A 274 -10.16 -4.19 7.90
C LEU A 274 -11.65 -4.53 7.83
N PHE A 275 -12.25 -4.96 8.94
CA PHE A 275 -13.70 -5.21 9.00
C PHE A 275 -14.50 -3.90 8.84
N THR A 276 -14.06 -2.82 9.46
CA THR A 276 -14.67 -1.48 9.35
C THR A 276 -14.62 -0.98 7.91
N VAL A 277 -13.48 -1.13 7.24
CA VAL A 277 -13.33 -0.82 5.82
C VAL A 277 -14.23 -1.70 4.95
N GLN A 278 -14.35 -3.00 5.29
CA GLN A 278 -15.18 -3.94 4.55
C GLN A 278 -16.66 -3.56 4.57
N GLN A 279 -17.20 -3.24 5.75
CA GLN A 279 -18.62 -3.00 5.94
C GLN A 279 -19.04 -1.57 5.58
N GLY A 280 -18.26 -0.57 5.99
CA GLY A 280 -18.65 0.85 5.86
C GLY A 280 -18.00 1.54 4.67
N MET A 281 -16.68 1.45 4.53
CA MET A 281 -15.92 2.33 3.62
C MET A 281 -16.13 2.01 2.13
N GLN A 282 -16.40 0.74 1.79
CA GLN A 282 -16.56 0.32 0.38
C GLN A 282 -17.68 1.06 -0.36
N GLN A 283 -18.76 1.44 0.33
CA GLN A 283 -19.91 2.11 -0.28
C GLN A 283 -19.70 3.63 -0.42
N LEU A 284 -18.80 4.20 0.39
CA LEU A 284 -18.57 5.64 0.49
C LEU A 284 -17.48 6.14 -0.48
N MET A 285 -16.70 5.23 -1.06
CA MET A 285 -15.57 5.54 -1.93
C MET A 285 -15.78 5.06 -3.39
N PRO A 286 -15.07 5.65 -4.37
CA PRO A 286 -15.17 5.23 -5.76
C PRO A 286 -14.85 3.74 -5.96
N LYS A 287 -15.72 3.01 -6.68
CA LYS A 287 -15.54 1.59 -6.98
C LYS A 287 -14.22 1.27 -7.72
N LYS A 288 -13.71 2.22 -8.51
CA LYS A 288 -12.41 2.12 -9.23
C LYS A 288 -11.27 1.82 -8.27
N TRP A 289 -11.30 2.37 -7.05
CA TRP A 289 -10.21 2.25 -6.08
C TRP A 289 -10.11 0.88 -5.42
N LYS A 290 -11.18 0.07 -5.49
CA LYS A 290 -11.28 -1.22 -4.80
C LYS A 290 -10.73 -1.12 -3.37
N ILE A 291 -11.25 -0.14 -2.60
CA ILE A 291 -10.58 0.35 -1.39
C ILE A 291 -10.26 -0.75 -0.38
N TYR A 292 -11.16 -1.73 -0.23
CA TYR A 292 -10.94 -2.87 0.64
C TYR A 292 -9.73 -3.72 0.23
N ALA A 293 -9.56 -3.97 -1.07
CA ALA A 293 -8.39 -4.68 -1.58
C ALA A 293 -7.10 -3.88 -1.39
N THR A 294 -7.16 -2.56 -1.57
CA THR A 294 -6.02 -1.67 -1.36
C THR A 294 -5.59 -1.66 0.10
N TYR A 295 -6.51 -1.43 1.04
CA TYR A 295 -6.23 -1.52 2.47
C TYR A 295 -5.67 -2.88 2.86
N THR A 296 -6.32 -3.97 2.44
CA THR A 296 -5.86 -5.33 2.78
C THR A 296 -4.44 -5.59 2.29
N LYS A 297 -4.11 -5.21 1.04
CA LYS A 297 -2.76 -5.41 0.50
C LYS A 297 -1.72 -4.57 1.22
N THR A 298 -2.00 -3.30 1.47
CA THR A 298 -1.09 -2.40 2.21
C THR A 298 -0.87 -2.91 3.62
N TYR A 299 -1.94 -3.23 4.35
CA TYR A 299 -1.88 -3.74 5.72
C TYR A 299 -1.16 -5.09 5.79
N HIS A 300 -1.41 -5.99 4.83
CA HIS A 300 -0.73 -7.26 4.77
C HIS A 300 0.78 -7.12 4.53
N ARG A 301 1.19 -6.24 3.60
CA ARG A 301 2.61 -5.93 3.39
C ARG A 301 3.25 -5.40 4.68
N MET A 302 2.59 -4.47 5.37
CA MET A 302 3.11 -3.92 6.63
C MET A 302 3.17 -4.96 7.74
N MET A 303 2.18 -5.87 7.83
CA MET A 303 2.20 -6.99 8.77
C MET A 303 3.37 -7.94 8.49
N HIS A 304 3.62 -8.25 7.21
CA HIS A 304 4.78 -9.02 6.79
C HIS A 304 6.07 -8.34 7.24
N ASP A 305 6.26 -7.07 6.87
CA ASP A 305 7.48 -6.31 7.20
C ASP A 305 7.67 -6.20 8.73
N PHE A 306 6.58 -6.02 9.47
CA PHE A 306 6.56 -6.00 10.93
C PHE A 306 7.04 -7.34 11.52
N LEU A 307 6.47 -8.48 11.12
CA LEU A 307 6.86 -9.78 11.65
C LEU A 307 8.27 -10.18 11.24
N ILE A 308 8.67 -9.94 9.99
CA ILE A 308 10.03 -10.18 9.52
C ILE A 308 11.03 -9.34 10.33
N SER A 309 10.73 -8.06 10.56
CA SER A 309 11.62 -7.19 11.37
C SER A 309 11.80 -7.69 12.80
N LEU A 310 10.79 -8.33 13.39
CA LEU A 310 10.87 -8.93 14.72
C LEU A 310 11.68 -10.22 14.70
N VAL A 311 11.44 -11.07 13.70
CA VAL A 311 12.09 -12.37 13.57
C VAL A 311 13.58 -12.25 13.22
N GLU A 312 13.95 -11.22 12.47
CA GLU A 312 15.35 -10.94 12.13
C GLU A 312 16.13 -10.27 13.27
N ASP A 313 15.45 -9.82 14.32
CA ASP A 313 16.09 -9.25 15.50
C ASP A 313 16.81 -10.36 16.30
N PRO A 314 18.16 -10.34 16.38
CA PRO A 314 18.91 -11.35 17.10
C PRO A 314 18.71 -11.29 18.62
N GLU A 315 18.16 -10.19 19.14
CA GLU A 315 17.87 -10.00 20.57
C GLU A 315 16.44 -10.43 20.94
N LEU A 316 15.65 -10.91 19.97
CA LEU A 316 14.27 -11.34 20.24
C LEU A 316 14.26 -12.52 21.23
N PRO A 317 13.52 -12.42 22.36
CA PRO A 317 13.41 -13.53 23.29
C PRO A 317 12.77 -14.77 22.63
N PRO A 318 13.20 -16.00 22.99
CA PRO A 318 12.66 -17.22 22.40
C PRO A 318 11.14 -17.37 22.57
N ASP A 319 10.59 -16.86 23.67
CA ASP A 319 9.15 -16.91 23.96
C ASP A 319 8.34 -16.02 22.99
N ASN A 320 8.90 -14.88 22.58
CA ASN A 320 8.30 -14.00 21.57
C ASN A 320 8.31 -14.67 20.19
N LEU A 321 9.41 -15.32 19.80
CA LEU A 321 9.49 -16.06 18.53
C LEU A 321 8.42 -17.16 18.46
N LEU A 322 8.22 -17.89 19.55
CA LEU A 322 7.18 -18.90 19.64
C LEU A 322 5.77 -18.30 19.52
N SER A 323 5.53 -17.16 20.17
CA SER A 323 4.27 -16.43 20.11
C SER A 323 3.92 -16.01 18.69
N ILE A 324 4.90 -15.53 17.92
CA ILE A 324 4.75 -15.21 16.49
C ILE A 324 4.37 -16.45 15.69
N LEU A 325 5.07 -17.57 15.90
CA LEU A 325 4.81 -18.84 15.19
C LEU A 325 3.40 -19.38 15.45
N HIS A 326 2.86 -19.24 16.66
CA HIS A 326 1.47 -19.62 16.97
C HIS A 326 0.45 -18.66 16.38
N TRP A 327 0.82 -17.40 16.19
CA TRP A 327 -0.08 -16.38 15.68
C TRP A 327 -0.28 -16.50 14.17
N THR A 328 0.73 -16.93 13.40
CA THR A 328 0.65 -17.05 11.94
C THR A 328 -0.55 -17.88 11.42
N PRO A 329 -0.84 -19.10 11.93
CA PRO A 329 -2.04 -19.83 11.54
C PRO A 329 -3.35 -19.11 11.92
N LYS A 330 -3.37 -18.43 13.08
CA LYS A 330 -4.53 -17.64 13.54
C LYS A 330 -4.77 -16.44 12.62
N TYR A 331 -3.71 -15.79 12.14
CA TYR A 331 -3.77 -14.70 11.17
C TYR A 331 -4.49 -15.13 9.89
N TYR A 332 -4.01 -16.20 9.24
CA TYR A 332 -4.64 -16.70 8.01
C TYR A 332 -6.09 -17.16 8.23
N LYS A 333 -6.40 -17.74 9.41
CA LYS A 333 -7.78 -18.09 9.77
C LYS A 333 -8.67 -16.85 9.90
N LYS A 334 -8.18 -15.76 10.51
CA LYS A 334 -8.92 -14.49 10.62
C LYS A 334 -9.06 -13.80 9.25
N MET A 335 -8.01 -13.79 8.43
CA MET A 335 -8.06 -13.26 7.06
C MET A 335 -9.04 -14.03 6.17
N SER A 336 -9.11 -15.35 6.33
CA SER A 336 -10.10 -16.19 5.63
C SER A 336 -11.54 -15.84 6.01
N LYS A 337 -11.81 -15.51 7.28
CA LYS A 337 -13.13 -15.01 7.71
C LYS A 337 -13.48 -13.66 7.10
N LEU A 338 -12.48 -12.82 6.83
CA LEU A 338 -12.64 -11.54 6.12
C LEU A 338 -12.77 -11.71 4.59
N GLY A 339 -12.75 -12.96 4.09
CA GLY A 339 -13.00 -13.29 2.69
C GLY A 339 -11.75 -13.40 1.82
N TRP A 340 -10.55 -13.38 2.41
CA TRP A 340 -9.28 -13.49 1.68
C TRP A 340 -8.75 -14.92 1.67
N LYS A 341 -8.27 -15.37 0.51
CA LYS A 341 -7.56 -16.67 0.43
C LYS A 341 -6.07 -16.45 0.69
N PRO A 342 -5.36 -17.44 1.26
CA PRO A 342 -3.91 -17.35 1.42
C PRO A 342 -3.17 -17.07 0.09
N THR A 343 -3.69 -17.54 -1.04
CA THR A 343 -3.12 -17.28 -2.38
C THR A 343 -3.17 -15.83 -2.81
N ASP A 344 -4.09 -15.04 -2.26
CA ASP A 344 -4.26 -13.62 -2.58
C ASP A 344 -3.40 -12.72 -1.67
N LEU A 345 -2.79 -13.33 -0.63
CA LEU A 345 -1.96 -12.70 0.38
C LEU A 345 -0.50 -13.08 0.12
N THR A 346 0.11 -12.37 -0.82
CA THR A 346 1.52 -12.55 -1.22
C THR A 346 2.31 -11.29 -0.88
N PRO A 347 3.50 -11.39 -0.27
CA PRO A 347 4.21 -12.62 0.15
C PRO A 347 3.56 -13.32 1.36
N ASN A 348 3.98 -14.56 1.67
CA ASN A 348 3.61 -15.17 2.95
C ASN A 348 4.07 -14.24 4.09
N VAL A 349 3.28 -14.07 5.15
CA VAL A 349 3.60 -13.17 6.27
C VAL A 349 4.93 -13.47 6.96
N LEU A 350 5.48 -14.68 6.79
CA LEU A 350 6.82 -15.10 7.25
C LEU A 350 7.69 -15.68 6.12
N ASP A 351 7.41 -15.40 4.85
CA ASP A 351 8.22 -15.87 3.70
C ASP A 351 8.44 -17.40 3.64
N ASP A 352 7.48 -18.19 4.13
CA ASP A 352 7.59 -19.66 4.24
C ASP A 352 8.78 -20.13 5.12
N ARG A 353 9.30 -19.24 5.99
CA ARG A 353 10.42 -19.52 6.91
C ARG A 353 9.99 -20.21 8.20
N GLU A 354 8.71 -20.54 8.38
CA GLU A 354 8.23 -21.17 9.62
C GLU A 354 9.03 -22.44 10.01
N PRO A 355 9.40 -23.35 9.08
CA PRO A 355 10.22 -24.51 9.43
C PRO A 355 11.64 -24.14 9.90
N GLU A 356 12.21 -23.06 9.35
CA GLU A 356 13.52 -22.55 9.74
C GLU A 356 13.45 -21.95 11.15
N LEU A 357 12.48 -21.09 11.41
CA LEU A 357 12.29 -20.43 12.70
C LEU A 357 12.00 -21.41 13.83
N VAL A 358 11.26 -22.48 13.55
CA VAL A 358 11.04 -23.57 14.50
C VAL A 358 12.36 -24.25 14.87
N ARG A 359 13.24 -24.49 13.88
CA ARG A 359 14.57 -25.08 14.15
C ARG A 359 15.47 -24.12 14.92
N GLN A 360 15.42 -22.83 14.60
CA GLN A 360 16.18 -21.80 15.34
C GLN A 360 15.73 -21.76 16.80
N TRP A 361 14.43 -21.68 17.05
CA TRP A 361 13.86 -21.73 18.40
C TRP A 361 14.22 -23.03 19.13
N GLN A 362 14.10 -24.19 18.48
CA GLN A 362 14.52 -25.47 19.03
C GLN A 362 15.98 -25.40 19.46
N SER A 363 16.89 -24.97 18.58
CA SER A 363 18.32 -24.82 18.87
C SER A 363 18.60 -24.00 20.13
N VAL A 364 17.85 -22.92 20.38
CA VAL A 364 18.02 -22.12 21.60
C VAL A 364 17.72 -22.93 22.86
N ILE A 365 16.61 -23.67 22.88
CA ILE A 365 16.26 -24.53 24.02
C ILE A 365 17.23 -25.69 24.16
N LEU A 366 17.64 -26.29 23.04
CA LEU A 366 18.63 -27.37 23.01
C LEU A 366 19.94 -26.93 23.66
N ASN A 367 20.46 -25.77 23.27
CA ASN A 367 21.69 -25.22 23.85
C ASN A 367 21.52 -24.89 25.34
N ALA A 368 20.37 -24.34 25.73
CA ALA A 368 20.08 -24.06 27.14
C ALA A 368 20.05 -25.33 28.00
N VAL A 369 19.45 -26.41 27.51
CA VAL A 369 19.42 -27.72 28.18
C VAL A 369 20.83 -28.31 28.27
N ASP A 370 21.61 -28.30 27.19
CA ASP A 370 22.97 -28.83 27.16
C ASP A 370 23.90 -28.06 28.12
N GLU A 371 23.92 -26.72 28.05
CA GLU A 371 24.72 -25.89 28.95
C GLU A 371 24.39 -26.11 30.43
N TRP A 372 23.11 -26.30 30.73
CA TRP A 372 22.66 -26.48 32.10
C TRP A 372 22.98 -27.89 32.61
N MET A 373 22.83 -28.91 31.76
CA MET A 373 23.26 -30.27 32.05
C MET A 373 24.77 -30.37 32.28
N ASP A 374 25.57 -29.67 31.49
CA ASP A 374 27.03 -29.57 31.67
C ASP A 374 27.40 -28.85 32.96
N ARG A 375 26.70 -27.76 33.31
CA ARG A 375 26.89 -27.05 34.58
C ARG A 375 26.61 -27.94 35.79
N ILE A 376 25.50 -28.69 35.77
CA ILE A 376 25.19 -29.65 36.84
C ILE A 376 26.25 -30.74 36.90
N PHE A 377 26.63 -31.31 35.76
CA PHE A 377 27.61 -32.38 35.73
C PHE A 377 28.97 -31.92 36.26
N ALA A 378 29.43 -30.74 35.87
CA ALA A 378 30.68 -30.16 36.38
C ALA A 378 30.64 -29.91 37.89
N ALA A 379 29.51 -29.42 38.42
CA ALA A 379 29.31 -29.22 39.84
C ALA A 379 29.31 -30.55 40.63
N ASP A 380 28.55 -31.54 40.17
CA ASP A 380 28.50 -32.88 40.78
C ASP A 380 29.88 -33.55 40.75
N LYS A 381 30.58 -33.48 39.61
CA LYS A 381 31.93 -34.05 39.44
C LYS A 381 32.92 -33.41 40.39
N LYS A 382 32.92 -32.07 40.50
CA LYS A 382 33.80 -31.34 41.43
C LYS A 382 33.53 -31.73 42.88
N ALA A 383 32.27 -31.74 43.30
CA ALA A 383 31.88 -32.06 44.67
C ALA A 383 32.29 -33.48 45.08
N LEU A 384 32.16 -34.45 44.16
CA LEU A 384 32.58 -35.83 44.40
C LEU A 384 34.11 -36.00 44.42
N LEU A 385 34.85 -35.31 43.53
CA LEU A 385 36.32 -35.34 43.52
C LEU A 385 36.91 -34.72 44.79
N GLU A 386 36.35 -33.61 45.25
CA GLU A 386 36.76 -32.92 46.48
C GLU A 386 36.30 -33.63 47.76
N ARG A 387 35.48 -34.70 47.62
CA ARG A 387 34.85 -35.43 48.73
C ARG A 387 34.14 -34.48 49.70
N SER A 388 33.44 -33.50 49.14
CA SER A 388 32.67 -32.55 49.93
C SER A 388 31.61 -33.29 50.75
N PRO A 389 31.41 -32.93 52.03
CA PRO A 389 30.37 -33.54 52.87
C PRO A 389 28.95 -33.32 52.29
N ASP A 390 28.79 -32.31 51.44
CA ASP A 390 27.51 -31.93 50.81
C ASP A 390 27.34 -32.53 49.39
N ALA A 391 28.23 -33.41 48.94
CA ALA A 391 28.16 -33.97 47.59
C ALA A 391 26.98 -34.94 47.40
N LEU A 392 26.58 -35.63 48.47
CA LEU A 392 25.52 -36.63 48.47
C LEU A 392 24.46 -36.28 49.49
N GLU A 393 23.20 -36.48 49.13
CA GLU A 393 22.06 -36.40 50.04
C GLU A 393 21.33 -37.73 50.12
N THR A 394 20.69 -37.98 51.27
CA THR A 394 19.89 -39.18 51.51
C THR A 394 18.43 -38.89 51.19
N ASN A 395 17.84 -39.66 50.28
CA ASN A 395 16.42 -39.53 49.95
C ASN A 395 15.53 -40.13 51.06
N ALA A 396 14.21 -39.93 50.98
CA ALA A 396 13.21 -40.42 51.94
C ALA A 396 13.31 -41.94 52.23
N ASP A 397 13.78 -42.72 51.24
CA ASP A 397 13.95 -44.18 51.33
C ASP A 397 15.32 -44.62 51.87
N GLY A 398 16.19 -43.69 52.28
CA GLY A 398 17.52 -44.01 52.83
C GLY A 398 18.64 -44.21 51.79
N PHE A 399 18.36 -44.03 50.50
CA PHE A 399 19.37 -44.14 49.44
C PHE A 399 20.11 -42.83 49.18
N PHE A 400 21.41 -42.91 48.83
CA PHE A 400 22.22 -41.74 48.46
C PHE A 400 21.98 -41.33 47.01
N ARG A 401 21.90 -40.02 46.76
CA ARG A 401 21.87 -39.40 45.43
C ARG A 401 22.72 -38.14 45.40
N THR A 402 23.12 -37.67 44.21
CA THR A 402 23.79 -36.36 44.11
C THR A 402 22.82 -35.25 44.48
N LYS A 403 23.33 -34.22 45.15
CA LYS A 403 22.52 -33.09 45.62
C LYS A 403 21.80 -32.36 44.47
N MET A 404 22.43 -32.27 43.30
CA MET A 404 21.86 -31.60 42.12
C MET A 404 20.91 -32.50 41.29
N LEU A 405 20.69 -33.75 41.69
CA LEU A 405 19.80 -34.65 40.94
C LEU A 405 18.34 -34.16 40.95
N GLY A 406 17.89 -33.61 42.08
CA GLY A 406 16.53 -33.05 42.19
C GLY A 406 16.35 -31.82 41.29
N ASP A 407 17.34 -30.93 41.27
CA ASP A 407 17.36 -29.78 40.38
C ASP A 407 17.30 -30.24 38.92
N MET A 408 18.12 -31.23 38.53
CA MET A 408 18.15 -31.82 37.18
C MET A 408 16.75 -32.14 36.64
N TRP A 409 16.00 -32.93 37.41
CA TRP A 409 14.65 -33.35 36.99
C TRP A 409 13.65 -32.21 37.00
N ARG A 410 13.78 -31.25 37.93
CA ARG A 410 12.92 -30.06 37.96
C ARG A 410 13.07 -29.23 36.69
N MET A 411 14.30 -28.95 36.26
CA MET A 411 14.55 -28.18 35.03
C MET A 411 14.07 -28.92 33.78
N LEU A 412 14.33 -30.23 33.67
CA LEU A 412 13.81 -31.01 32.53
C LEU A 412 12.28 -30.92 32.47
N ASN A 413 11.61 -30.99 33.62
CA ASN A 413 10.15 -30.84 33.70
C ASN A 413 9.68 -29.42 33.34
N GLU A 414 10.41 -28.37 33.76
CA GLU A 414 10.13 -26.97 33.38
C GLU A 414 10.26 -26.76 31.86
N GLN A 415 11.30 -27.30 31.24
CA GLN A 415 11.51 -27.22 29.78
C GLN A 415 10.46 -28.03 29.00
N ILE A 416 10.03 -29.20 29.50
CA ILE A 416 8.89 -29.92 28.94
C ILE A 416 7.59 -29.09 29.10
N GLY A 417 7.42 -28.39 30.21
CA GLY A 417 6.30 -27.48 30.43
C GLY A 417 6.27 -26.35 29.41
N ALA A 418 7.41 -25.69 29.17
CA ALA A 418 7.56 -24.65 28.16
C ALA A 418 7.30 -25.18 26.74
N ALA A 419 7.82 -26.36 26.42
CA ALA A 419 7.54 -27.05 25.16
C ALA A 419 6.07 -27.41 25.02
N SER A 420 5.41 -27.87 26.09
CA SER A 420 4.01 -28.26 26.07
C SER A 420 3.08 -27.07 25.90
N ALA A 421 3.49 -25.88 26.35
CA ALA A 421 2.77 -24.63 26.09
C ALA A 421 2.79 -24.24 24.61
N SER A 422 3.64 -24.88 23.79
CA SER A 422 3.70 -24.61 22.36
C SER A 422 2.55 -25.21 21.54
N ASP A 423 1.76 -26.15 22.09
CA ASP A 423 0.72 -26.90 21.34
C ASP A 423 1.22 -27.55 20.02
N ARG A 424 2.55 -27.66 19.83
CA ARG A 424 3.19 -28.17 18.62
C ARG A 424 3.90 -29.49 18.91
N ALA A 425 3.42 -30.56 18.28
CA ALA A 425 3.95 -31.90 18.47
C ALA A 425 5.42 -32.03 18.03
N ASP A 426 5.80 -31.37 16.93
CA ASP A 426 7.15 -31.36 16.38
C ASP A 426 8.17 -30.65 17.29
N VAL A 427 7.72 -29.66 18.05
CA VAL A 427 8.51 -28.96 19.06
C VAL A 427 8.78 -29.86 20.26
N ILE A 428 7.74 -30.50 20.80
CA ILE A 428 7.85 -31.36 21.98
C ILE A 428 8.74 -32.58 21.67
N GLU A 429 8.59 -33.18 20.49
CA GLU A 429 9.40 -34.31 20.04
C GLU A 429 10.90 -33.95 19.99
N GLY A 430 11.24 -32.81 19.39
CA GLY A 430 12.63 -32.35 19.29
C GLY A 430 13.29 -32.09 20.65
N ILE A 431 12.53 -31.54 21.61
CA ILE A 431 13.03 -31.28 22.97
C ILE A 431 13.24 -32.60 23.73
N ILE A 432 12.31 -33.54 23.63
CA ILE A 432 12.44 -34.87 24.28
C ILE A 432 13.65 -35.63 23.72
N ASP A 433 13.85 -35.64 22.41
CA ASP A 433 15.00 -36.29 21.77
C ASP A 433 16.34 -35.72 22.27
N SER A 434 16.40 -34.41 22.46
CA SER A 434 17.56 -33.76 23.05
C SER A 434 17.77 -34.10 24.51
N MET A 435 16.71 -34.11 25.32
CA MET A 435 16.82 -34.54 26.71
C MET A 435 17.37 -35.97 26.80
N PHE A 436 16.92 -36.88 25.93
CA PHE A 436 17.51 -38.21 25.84
C PHE A 436 18.98 -38.20 25.43
N ARG A 437 19.36 -37.34 24.49
CA ARG A 437 20.76 -37.17 24.06
C ARG A 437 21.63 -36.65 25.21
N ALA A 438 21.20 -35.62 25.92
CA ALA A 438 21.92 -35.04 27.06
C ALA A 438 22.05 -36.03 28.21
N LEU A 439 20.98 -36.77 28.53
CA LEU A 439 21.00 -37.83 29.54
C LEU A 439 21.97 -38.97 29.18
N LYS A 440 21.99 -39.40 27.90
CA LYS A 440 22.95 -40.39 27.41
C LYS A 440 24.38 -39.87 27.49
N ALA A 441 24.63 -38.64 27.05
CA ALA A 441 25.96 -38.01 27.12
C ALA A 441 26.47 -37.95 28.56
N ARG A 442 25.61 -37.52 29.50
CA ARG A 442 25.90 -37.54 30.95
C ARG A 442 26.20 -38.96 31.44
N GLN A 443 25.40 -39.95 31.07
CA GLN A 443 25.64 -41.35 31.47
C GLN A 443 27.02 -41.84 31.00
N THR A 444 27.37 -41.58 29.73
CA THR A 444 28.69 -41.92 29.20
C THR A 444 29.80 -41.20 29.96
N ALA A 445 29.61 -39.91 30.26
CA ALA A 445 30.59 -39.11 31.00
C ALA A 445 30.80 -39.56 32.46
N TRP A 446 29.83 -40.23 33.09
CA TRP A 446 30.00 -40.88 34.40
C TRP A 446 30.70 -42.25 34.32
N GLN A 447 30.66 -42.91 33.17
CA GLN A 447 31.28 -44.22 32.95
C GLN A 447 32.77 -44.13 32.59
N THR A 448 33.17 -42.99 31.99
CA THR A 448 34.56 -42.64 31.67
C THR A 448 35.19 -41.80 32.76
#